data_AF-A0A519C212-F1
#
_entry.id   AF-A0A519C212-F1
#
_cell.length_a   1.000
_cell.length_b   1.000
_cell.length_c   1.000
_cell.angle_alpha   90.00
_cell.angle_beta   90.00
_cell.angle_gamma   90.00
#
_symmetry.space_group_name_H-M   'P 1'
#
loop_
_entity.id
_entity.type
_entity.pdbx_description
1 polymer ?
#
loop_
_entity_poly.entity_id
_entity_poly.type
_entity_poly.pdbx_seq_one_letter_code
_entity_poly.pdbx_strand_id
1 'polypeptide(L)'
;MFAGVAAVQAQNPTPDITLTCDNPQPIEVYPGSTRTAIINCKLDNPTIYSEKVNIQIQSGALISAGPASLTVGAGGVVNFQVILRGELRMAQK
;
A
#
# COMPACT_ATOMS: atom_id res chain seq x y z
N MET A 1 -38.66 16.83 -35.48
CA MET A 1 -37.65 17.29 -34.50
C MET A 1 -36.98 16.06 -33.93
N PHE A 2 -35.70 15.82 -34.25
CA PHE A 2 -34.95 14.65 -33.76
C PHE A 2 -34.45 14.93 -32.35
N ALA A 3 -34.90 14.14 -31.38
CA ALA A 3 -34.45 14.21 -30.00
C ALA A 3 -33.01 13.68 -29.90
N GLY A 4 -32.10 14.50 -29.39
CA GLY A 4 -30.70 14.14 -29.18
C GLY A 4 -30.57 13.05 -28.10
N VAL A 5 -29.78 12.03 -28.39
CA VAL A 5 -29.35 11.06 -27.37
C VAL A 5 -28.32 11.72 -26.47
N ALA A 6 -28.55 11.73 -25.16
CA ALA A 6 -27.54 12.14 -24.20
C ALA A 6 -26.44 11.08 -24.17
N ALA A 7 -25.21 11.47 -24.47
CA ALA A 7 -24.05 10.61 -24.26
C ALA A 7 -23.85 10.42 -22.76
N VAL A 8 -24.13 9.22 -22.26
CA VAL A 8 -23.77 8.82 -20.89
C VAL A 8 -22.25 8.63 -20.88
N GLN A 9 -21.52 9.62 -20.37
CA GLN A 9 -20.10 9.44 -20.11
C GLN A 9 -19.98 8.54 -18.89
N ALA A 10 -19.59 7.28 -19.12
CA ALA A 10 -19.18 6.37 -18.06
C ALA A 10 -18.11 7.07 -17.24
N GLN A 11 -18.43 7.40 -15.99
CA GLN A 11 -17.43 7.86 -15.03
C GLN A 11 -16.39 6.76 -14.94
N ASN A 12 -15.15 7.12 -15.30
CA ASN A 12 -13.94 6.33 -15.08
C ASN A 12 -14.09 5.59 -13.74
N PRO A 13 -13.84 4.27 -13.67
CA PRO A 13 -13.79 3.58 -12.39
C PRO A 13 -12.58 4.11 -11.62
N THR A 14 -12.73 5.25 -10.96
CA THR A 14 -11.85 5.66 -9.89
C THR A 14 -12.01 4.59 -8.82
N PRO A 15 -10.93 3.91 -8.41
CA PRO A 15 -11.04 2.88 -7.40
C PRO A 15 -11.67 3.48 -6.13
N ASP A 16 -12.59 2.76 -5.50
CA ASP A 16 -13.26 3.20 -4.27
C ASP A 16 -12.25 3.50 -3.15
N ILE A 17 -11.04 2.93 -3.25
CA ILE A 17 -9.92 3.13 -2.34
C ILE A 17 -8.62 3.30 -3.12
N THR A 18 -7.79 4.27 -2.75
CA THR A 18 -6.44 4.46 -3.33
C THR A 18 -5.36 4.11 -2.32
N LEU A 19 -4.44 3.21 -2.70
CA LEU A 19 -3.25 2.85 -1.92
C LEU A 19 -1.99 3.32 -2.64
N THR A 20 -1.19 4.16 -1.98
CA THR A 20 0.09 4.65 -2.50
C THR A 20 1.19 4.37 -1.49
N CYS A 21 2.35 3.88 -1.93
CA CYS A 21 3.50 3.64 -1.08
C CYS A 21 4.75 4.32 -1.63
N ASP A 22 5.59 4.80 -0.72
CA ASP A 22 6.90 5.36 -1.07
C ASP A 22 7.83 4.27 -1.63
N ASN A 23 8.81 4.69 -2.43
CA ASN A 23 9.87 3.76 -2.85
C ASN A 23 10.73 3.39 -1.62
N PRO A 24 10.96 2.10 -1.33
CA PRO A 24 11.81 1.68 -0.23
C PRO A 24 13.20 2.31 -0.33
N GLN A 25 13.72 2.75 0.81
CA GLN A 25 15.14 3.10 0.92
C GLN A 25 16.00 1.86 0.74
N PRO A 26 17.24 2.00 0.23
CA PRO A 26 18.20 0.90 0.18
C PRO A 26 18.38 0.25 1.56
N ILE A 27 18.45 -1.08 1.59
CA ILE A 27 18.73 -1.81 2.82
C ILE A 27 20.23 -1.76 3.10
N GLU A 28 20.61 -1.20 4.24
CA GLU A 28 21.99 -1.21 4.72
C GLU A 28 22.44 -2.62 5.12
N VAL A 29 23.59 -3.09 4.62
CA VAL A 29 24.06 -4.48 4.79
C VAL A 29 25.38 -4.64 5.55
N TYR A 30 25.93 -3.54 6.09
CA TYR A 30 27.18 -3.58 6.86
C TYR A 30 27.06 -4.39 8.18
N PRO A 31 28.18 -4.89 8.72
CA PRO A 31 28.17 -5.62 10.00
C PRO A 31 27.55 -4.80 11.13
N GLY A 32 26.51 -5.35 11.79
CA GLY A 32 25.76 -4.65 12.85
C GLY A 32 24.51 -3.91 12.38
N SER A 33 24.28 -3.77 11.07
CA SER A 33 23.02 -3.22 10.54
C SER A 33 21.82 -4.11 10.86
N THR A 34 20.65 -3.49 11.08
CA THR A 34 19.35 -4.17 11.24
C THR A 34 18.89 -4.84 9.94
N ARG A 35 19.43 -4.43 8.78
CA ARG A 35 19.04 -4.88 7.44
C ARG A 35 17.55 -4.68 7.16
N THR A 36 17.02 -3.54 7.59
CA THR A 36 15.61 -3.19 7.46
C THR A 36 15.42 -2.01 6.51
N ALA A 37 14.37 -2.06 5.70
CA ALA A 37 13.79 -0.89 5.03
C ALA A 37 12.38 -0.66 5.55
N ILE A 38 11.99 0.61 5.65
CA ILE A 38 10.62 1.02 5.99
C ILE A 38 10.01 1.65 4.75
N ILE A 39 8.81 1.20 4.42
CA ILE A 39 7.97 1.74 3.35
C ILE A 39 6.79 2.41 4.02
N ASN A 40 6.62 3.72 3.80
CA ASN A 40 5.42 4.41 4.23
C ASN A 40 4.36 4.27 3.15
N CYS A 41 3.14 3.95 3.56
CA CYS A 41 2.00 3.83 2.68
C CYS A 41 0.86 4.74 3.17
N LYS A 42 0.14 5.32 2.22
CA LYS A 42 -1.07 6.12 2.43
C LYS A 42 -2.25 5.36 1.81
N LEU A 43 -3.30 5.18 2.59
CA LEU A 43 -4.58 4.64 2.18
C LEU A 43 -5.63 5.75 2.22
N ASP A 44 -6.23 6.04 1.06
CA ASP A 44 -7.18 7.14 0.85
C ASP A 44 -8.56 6.57 0.51
N ASN A 45 -9.58 7.00 1.25
CA ASN A 45 -10.96 6.64 1.04
C ASN A 45 -11.78 7.86 0.58
N PRO A 46 -11.95 8.06 -0.74
CA PRO A 46 -12.78 9.15 -1.27
C PRO A 46 -14.29 8.94 -1.09
N THR A 47 -14.73 7.78 -0.57
CA THR A 47 -16.16 7.48 -0.41
C THR A 47 -16.77 8.18 0.81
N ILE A 48 -18.11 8.19 0.86
CA ILE A 48 -18.89 8.68 2.00
C ILE A 48 -19.12 7.62 3.09
N TYR A 49 -18.60 6.40 2.90
CA TYR A 49 -18.75 5.29 3.83
C TYR A 49 -17.41 4.94 4.48
N SER A 50 -17.45 4.23 5.60
CA SER A 50 -16.23 3.64 6.16
C SER A 50 -15.94 2.32 5.47
N GLU A 51 -14.70 2.18 5.00
CA GLU A 51 -14.26 1.03 4.24
C GLU A 51 -13.25 0.21 5.04
N LYS A 52 -13.38 -1.12 4.97
CA LYS A 52 -12.40 -2.06 5.52
C LYS A 52 -11.61 -2.69 4.39
N VAL A 53 -10.30 -2.48 4.41
CA VAL A 53 -9.36 -2.88 3.35
C VAL A 53 -8.46 -3.97 3.89
N ASN A 54 -8.41 -5.10 3.21
CA ASN A 54 -7.44 -6.17 3.48
C ASN A 54 -6.14 -5.89 2.72
N ILE A 55 -5.01 -6.06 3.39
CA ILE A 55 -3.69 -5.74 2.85
C ILE A 55 -2.88 -7.02 2.75
N GLN A 56 -2.35 -7.29 1.56
CA GLN A 56 -1.43 -8.39 1.31
C GLN A 56 -0.08 -7.83 0.89
N ILE A 57 0.96 -8.16 1.66
CA ILE A 57 2.32 -7.70 1.41
C ILE A 57 3.07 -8.82 0.69
N GLN A 58 3.71 -8.48 -0.43
CA GLN A 58 4.51 -9.40 -1.22
C GLN A 58 5.95 -8.88 -1.26
N SER A 59 6.87 -9.61 -0.61
CA SER A 59 8.25 -9.16 -0.37
C SER A 59 9.33 -10.07 -0.95
N GLY A 60 8.95 -11.07 -1.75
CA GLY A 60 9.89 -12.03 -2.35
C GLY A 60 10.70 -12.76 -1.28
N ALA A 61 12.04 -12.69 -1.38
CA ALA A 61 12.96 -13.32 -0.43
C ALA A 61 13.18 -12.53 0.87
N LEU A 62 12.54 -11.36 1.03
CA LEU A 62 12.62 -10.56 2.24
C LEU A 62 11.50 -10.94 3.19
N ILE A 63 11.79 -10.89 4.50
CA ILE A 63 10.76 -10.95 5.53
C ILE A 63 10.03 -9.62 5.51
N SER A 64 8.70 -9.63 5.60
CA SER A 64 7.89 -8.42 5.68
C SER A 64 6.92 -8.43 6.86
N ALA A 65 6.62 -7.24 7.35
CA ALA A 65 5.63 -7.00 8.40
C ALA A 65 4.84 -5.73 8.10
N GLY A 66 3.55 -5.74 8.41
CA GLY A 66 2.64 -4.62 8.26
C GLY A 66 1.22 -5.02 8.66
N PRO A 67 0.24 -4.10 8.57
CA PRO A 67 -1.14 -4.41 8.89
C PRO A 67 -1.73 -5.43 7.92
N ALA A 68 -2.50 -6.39 8.44
CA ALA A 68 -3.27 -7.34 7.61
C ALA A 68 -4.58 -6.73 7.08
N SER A 69 -5.12 -5.75 7.81
CA SER A 69 -6.28 -4.97 7.37
C SER A 69 -6.28 -3.59 8.04
N LEU A 70 -6.88 -2.61 7.38
CA LEU A 70 -7.13 -1.27 7.93
C LEU A 70 -8.59 -0.88 7.69
N THR A 71 -9.14 -0.09 8.61
CA THR A 71 -10.42 0.58 8.40
C THR A 71 -10.15 2.06 8.21
N VAL A 72 -10.71 2.64 7.15
CA VAL A 72 -10.60 4.06 6.84
C VAL A 72 -12.00 4.66 6.90
N GLY A 73 -12.14 5.79 7.59
CA GLY A 73 -13.40 6.53 7.64
C GLY A 73 -13.77 7.12 6.28
N ALA A 74 -15.01 7.61 6.17
CA ALA A 74 -15.48 8.37 5.01
C ALA A 74 -14.61 9.60 4.76
N GLY A 75 -14.19 9.84 3.51
CA GLY A 75 -13.27 10.92 3.13
C GLY A 75 -11.90 10.85 3.84
N GLY A 76 -11.58 9.71 4.44
CA GLY A 76 -10.49 9.56 5.38
C GLY A 76 -9.18 9.17 4.73
N VAL A 77 -8.08 9.47 5.44
CA VAL A 77 -6.73 9.04 5.07
C VAL A 77 -6.08 8.36 6.26
N VAL A 78 -5.51 7.18 6.03
CA VAL A 78 -4.70 6.46 7.02
C VAL A 78 -3.30 6.22 6.48
N ASN A 79 -2.29 6.54 7.28
CA ASN A 79 -0.90 6.22 6.99
C ASN A 79 -0.48 4.99 7.79
N PHE A 80 0.27 4.09 7.17
CA PHE A 80 0.83 2.91 7.82
C PHE A 80 2.23 2.60 7.28
N GLN A 81 2.94 1.74 8.00
CA GLN A 81 4.29 1.33 7.62
C GLN A 81 4.33 -0.16 7.30
N VAL A 82 5.08 -0.49 6.25
CA VAL A 82 5.52 -1.83 5.94
C VAL A 82 7.01 -1.91 6.20
N ILE A 83 7.42 -2.88 7.01
CA ILE A 83 8.82 -3.15 7.31
C ILE A 83 9.26 -4.31 6.43
N LEU A 84 10.34 -4.12 5.68
CA LEU A 84 11.04 -5.17 4.98
C LEU A 84 12.35 -5.46 5.70
N ARG A 85 12.73 -6.74 5.81
CA ARG A 85 13.98 -7.16 6.42
C ARG A 85 14.67 -8.22 5.57
N GLY A 86 15.96 -8.01 5.32
CA GLY A 86 16.83 -9.02 4.74
C GLY A 86 17.25 -10.06 5.78
N GLU A 87 17.16 -11.34 5.43
CA GLU A 87 17.74 -12.40 6.27
C GLU A 87 19.26 -12.35 6.24
N LEU A 88 19.86 -12.62 7.39
CA LEU A 88 21.26 -12.98 7.48
C LEU A 88 21.43 -14.34 6.82
N ARG A 89 21.98 -14.39 5.61
CA ARG A 89 22.67 -15.62 5.20
C ARG A 89 23.85 -15.79 6.15
N MET A 90 23.70 -16.71 7.11
CA MET A 90 24.82 -17.22 7.90
C MET A 90 25.94 -17.54 6.92
N ALA A 91 27.13 -16.99 7.16
CA ALA A 91 28.30 -17.24 6.31
C ALA A 91 28.39 -18.74 6.06
N GLN A 92 28.26 -19.15 4.79
CA GLN A 92 28.47 -20.54 4.40
C GLN A 92 29.93 -20.84 4.72
N LYS A 93 30.13 -21.70 5.72
CA LYS A 93 31.43 -22.16 6.20
C LYS A 93 32.18 -22.91 5.11
#